data_AF-A0A660S5W1-F1
#
_entry.id   AF-A0A660S5W1-F1
#
_cell.length_a   1.000
_cell.length_b   1.000
_cell.length_c   1.000
_cell.angle_alpha   90.00
_cell.angle_beta   90.00
_cell.angle_gamma   90.00
#
_symmetry.space_group_name_H-M   'P 1'
#
loop_
_entity.id
_entity.type
_entity.pdbx_description
1 polymer ?
#
loop_
_entity_poly.entity_id
_entity_poly.type
_entity_poly.pdbx_seq_one_letter_code
_entity_poly.pdbx_strand_id
1 'polypeptide(L)'
;MIIFSPIDIFDIAILAFITYEIFIFIKNSRANQMIIGLILIFVFVLLANILNMVGLKWLADQLKNVWLIAFFIIFQHELRSAVNEIGKSNILNFLSKSENLTVIDKLVKATMQLKDRGVGAIIVITKNNVLSHIEETGTKLDSAISEDLISTIFT
;
A
#
# COMPACT_ATOMS: atom_id res chain seq x y z
N MET A 1 -1.69 2.33 50.59
CA MET A 1 -0.38 1.69 50.42
C MET A 1 -0.40 1.04 49.04
N ILE A 2 0.21 1.67 48.03
CA ILE A 2 0.24 1.13 46.67
C ILE A 2 1.28 0.00 46.70
N ILE A 3 0.81 -1.24 46.66
CA ILE A 3 1.67 -2.42 46.62
C ILE A 3 2.14 -2.52 45.17
N PHE A 4 3.33 -1.98 44.89
CA PHE A 4 4.00 -2.19 43.60
C PHE A 4 4.32 -3.68 43.47
N SER A 5 3.57 -4.35 42.61
CA SER A 5 3.80 -5.74 42.28
C SER A 5 4.91 -5.80 41.21
N PRO A 6 5.76 -6.84 41.16
CA PRO A 6 6.72 -7.04 40.07
C PRO A 6 6.06 -7.02 38.68
N ILE A 7 4.76 -7.34 38.62
CA ILE A 7 3.92 -7.24 37.42
C ILE A 7 3.86 -5.80 36.87
N ASP A 8 3.89 -4.77 37.73
CA ASP A 8 3.74 -3.37 37.33
C ASP A 8 4.99 -2.84 36.61
N ILE A 9 6.17 -3.28 37.07
CA ILE A 9 7.45 -2.98 36.42
C ILE A 9 7.50 -3.64 35.04
N PHE A 10 7.01 -4.88 34.94
CA PHE A 10 6.93 -5.60 33.68
C PHE A 10 5.91 -4.96 32.73
N ASP A 11 4.80 -4.43 33.25
CA ASP A 11 3.79 -3.67 32.51
C ASP A 11 4.37 -2.38 31.91
N ILE A 12 5.09 -1.59 32.71
CA ILE A 12 5.72 -0.36 32.23
C ILE A 12 6.80 -0.64 31.18
N ALA A 13 7.63 -1.67 31.38
CA ALA A 13 8.68 -2.03 30.44
C ALA A 13 8.11 -2.50 29.09
N ILE A 14 7.08 -3.36 29.12
CA ILE A 14 6.38 -3.82 27.92
C ILE A 14 5.68 -2.65 27.23
N LEU A 15 4.94 -1.82 27.96
CA LEU A 15 4.22 -0.67 27.41
C LEU A 15 5.18 0.33 26.75
N ALA A 16 6.35 0.58 27.36
CA ALA A 16 7.37 1.45 26.79
C ALA A 16 7.98 0.87 25.49
N PHE A 17 8.33 -0.41 25.48
CA PHE A 17 8.84 -1.09 24.29
C PHE A 17 7.83 -1.06 23.14
N ILE A 18 6.56 -1.32 23.43
CA ILE A 18 5.47 -1.31 22.45
C ILE A 18 5.28 0.10 21.86
N THR A 19 5.25 1.12 22.72
CA THR A 19 5.10 2.51 22.28
C THR A 19 6.24 2.89 21.34
N TYR A 20 7.47 2.47 21.67
CA TYR A 20 8.64 2.70 20.83
C TYR A 20 8.54 2.03 19.45
N GLU A 21 8.12 0.76 19.40
CA GLU A 21 7.91 0.05 18.13
C GLU A 21 6.83 0.72 17.26
N ILE A 22 5.72 1.18 17.86
CA ILE A 22 4.67 1.93 17.15
C ILE A 22 5.25 3.22 16.54
N PHE A 23 6.11 3.95 17.26
CA PHE A 23 6.78 5.15 16.75
C PHE A 23 7.68 4.86 15.54
N ILE A 24 8.44 3.76 15.59
CA ILE A 24 9.27 3.34 14.44
C ILE A 24 8.39 2.95 13.25
N PHE A 25 7.25 2.32 13.54
CA PHE A 25 6.32 1.85 12.52
C PHE A 25 5.70 2.98 11.70
N ILE A 26 5.31 4.07 12.36
CA ILE A 26 4.76 5.27 11.70
C ILE A 26 5.77 5.88 10.70
N LYS A 27 7.06 5.55 10.81
CA LYS A 27 8.13 6.16 10.01
C LYS A 27 8.32 5.55 8.60
N ASN A 28 7.82 4.34 8.32
CA ASN A 28 8.01 3.67 7.02
C ASN A 28 6.65 3.36 6.32
N SER A 29 6.66 2.73 5.14
CA SER A 29 5.65 2.86 4.06
C SER A 29 4.33 2.03 4.16
N ARG A 30 3.39 2.37 3.26
CA ARG A 30 1.92 2.48 3.38
C ARG A 30 1.04 1.21 3.43
N ALA A 31 1.49 0.00 3.08
CA ALA A 31 0.56 -1.16 2.99
C ALA A 31 0.93 -2.37 3.87
N ASN A 32 2.15 -2.92 3.74
CA ASN A 32 2.58 -4.06 4.57
C ASN A 32 2.59 -3.73 6.07
N GLN A 33 2.79 -2.47 6.39
CA GLN A 33 2.77 -2.00 7.77
C GLN A 33 1.33 -1.96 8.32
N MET A 34 0.29 -1.57 7.58
CA MET A 34 -1.06 -1.60 8.17
C MET A 34 -1.48 -2.98 8.70
N ILE A 35 -1.17 -4.05 7.97
CA ILE A 35 -1.48 -5.43 8.39
C ILE A 35 -0.64 -5.85 9.61
N ILE A 36 0.67 -5.58 9.59
CA ILE A 36 1.56 -5.92 10.72
C ILE A 36 1.13 -5.15 11.98
N GLY A 37 0.75 -3.87 11.85
CA GLY A 37 0.28 -3.05 12.97
C GLY A 37 -1.04 -3.56 13.56
N LEU A 38 -1.97 -4.01 12.71
CA LEU A 38 -3.24 -4.60 13.15
C LEU A 38 -3.02 -5.91 13.94
N ILE A 39 -2.14 -6.78 13.43
CA ILE A 39 -1.76 -8.04 14.10
C ILE A 39 -1.08 -7.75 15.44
N LEU A 40 -0.18 -6.77 15.48
CA LEU A 40 0.52 -6.34 16.69
C LEU A 40 -0.48 -5.91 17.78
N ILE A 41 -1.44 -5.03 17.42
CA ILE A 41 -2.51 -4.58 18.32
C ILE A 41 -3.33 -5.76 18.85
N PHE A 42 -3.69 -6.70 17.98
CA PHE A 42 -4.47 -7.89 18.37
C PHE A 42 -3.73 -8.79 19.38
N VAL A 43 -2.44 -9.06 19.14
CA VAL A 43 -1.58 -9.83 20.05
C VAL A 43 -1.45 -9.12 21.40
N PHE A 44 -1.36 -7.79 21.42
CA PHE A 44 -1.28 -7.03 22.67
C PHE A 44 -2.56 -7.05 23.50
N VAL A 45 -3.74 -6.96 22.86
CA VAL A 45 -5.01 -7.07 23.59
C VAL A 45 -5.16 -8.45 24.23
N LEU A 46 -4.67 -9.50 23.57
CA LEU A 46 -4.61 -10.85 24.14
C LEU A 46 -3.66 -10.93 25.34
N LEU A 47 -2.43 -10.41 25.21
CA LEU A 47 -1.45 -10.40 26.30
C LEU A 47 -1.93 -9.58 27.52
N ALA A 48 -2.54 -8.41 27.30
CA ALA A 48 -3.11 -7.56 28.35
C ALA A 48 -4.14 -8.31 29.19
N ASN A 49 -5.02 -9.07 28.53
CA ASN A 49 -6.08 -9.84 29.17
C ASN A 49 -5.52 -11.05 29.94
N ILE A 50 -4.50 -11.72 29.43
CA ILE A 50 -3.88 -12.88 30.09
C ILE A 50 -3.10 -12.46 31.32
N LEU A 51 -2.41 -11.32 31.26
CA LEU A 51 -1.50 -10.85 32.32
C LEU A 51 -2.16 -9.89 33.33
N ASN A 52 -3.45 -9.56 33.17
CA ASN A 52 -4.19 -8.60 34.01
C ASN A 52 -3.48 -7.24 34.17
N MET A 53 -2.81 -6.78 33.12
CA MET A 53 -2.03 -5.54 33.10
C MET A 53 -2.96 -4.33 33.08
N VAL A 54 -2.95 -3.52 34.14
CA VAL A 54 -3.85 -2.38 34.29
C VAL A 54 -3.53 -1.28 33.28
N GLY A 55 -2.24 -1.02 33.01
CA GLY A 55 -1.81 0.01 32.06
C GLY A 55 -2.15 -0.34 30.62
N LEU A 56 -1.80 -1.55 30.18
CA LEU A 56 -2.13 -2.04 28.84
C LEU A 56 -3.65 -2.12 28.62
N LYS A 57 -4.43 -2.52 29.63
CA LYS A 57 -5.89 -2.60 29.55
C LYS A 57 -6.54 -1.23 29.42
N TRP A 58 -6.04 -0.23 30.17
CA TRP A 58 -6.48 1.15 30.02
C TRP A 58 -6.23 1.68 28.60
N LEU A 59 -5.04 1.41 28.05
CA LEU A 59 -4.70 1.82 26.68
C LEU A 59 -5.57 1.10 25.64
N ALA A 60 -5.82 -0.19 25.82
CA ALA A 60 -6.72 -0.97 24.96
C ALA A 60 -8.17 -0.44 24.98
N ASP A 61 -8.68 -0.02 26.14
CA ASP A 61 -10.04 0.52 26.25
C ASP A 61 -10.17 1.91 25.59
N GLN A 62 -9.15 2.76 25.68
CA GLN A 62 -9.12 4.01 24.91
C GLN A 62 -9.10 3.74 23.41
N LEU A 63 -8.30 2.78 22.97
CA LEU A 63 -8.23 2.39 21.57
C LEU A 63 -9.58 1.89 21.05
N LYS A 64 -10.30 1.02 21.78
CA LYS A 64 -11.61 0.49 21.35
C LYS A 64 -12.62 1.56 20.93
N ASN A 65 -12.65 2.69 21.64
CA ASN A 65 -13.61 3.77 21.36
C ASN A 65 -13.36 4.45 20.00
N VAL A 66 -12.10 4.53 19.57
CA VAL A 66 -11.69 5.19 18.32
C VAL A 66 -11.28 4.22 17.22
N TRP A 67 -11.09 2.92 17.54
CA TRP A 67 -10.51 1.93 16.63
C TRP A 67 -11.35 1.75 15.37
N LEU A 68 -12.69 1.72 15.50
CA LEU A 68 -13.58 1.45 14.36
C LEU A 68 -13.52 2.60 13.34
N ILE A 69 -13.53 3.84 13.82
CA ILE A 69 -13.43 5.04 12.98
C ILE A 69 -12.05 5.11 12.33
N ALA A 70 -10.99 4.91 13.12
CA ALA A 70 -9.62 4.90 12.62
C ALA A 70 -9.43 3.81 11.57
N PHE A 71 -9.93 2.60 11.81
CA PHE A 71 -9.90 1.48 10.87
C PHE A 71 -10.58 1.86 9.55
N PHE A 72 -11.80 2.38 9.57
CA PHE A 72 -12.49 2.78 8.33
C PHE A 72 -11.75 3.86 7.55
N ILE A 73 -11.18 4.87 8.21
CA ILE A 73 -10.40 5.95 7.55
C ILE A 73 -9.12 5.39 6.94
N ILE A 74 -8.39 4.56 7.69
CA ILE A 74 -7.14 3.92 7.29
C ILE A 74 -7.38 2.97 6.11
N PHE A 75 -8.36 2.07 6.21
CA PHE A 75 -8.66 1.08 5.17
C PHE A 75 -9.48 1.65 4.00
N GLN A 76 -9.89 2.93 4.05
CA GLN A 76 -10.68 3.57 3.00
C GLN A 76 -10.02 3.45 1.62
N HIS A 77 -8.70 3.65 1.55
CA HIS A 77 -7.95 3.57 0.30
C HIS A 77 -7.83 2.13 -0.24
N GLU A 78 -7.78 1.15 0.66
CA GLU A 78 -7.53 -0.26 0.29
C GLU A 78 -8.79 -0.95 -0.15
N LEU A 79 -9.91 -0.70 0.54
CA LEU A 79 -11.21 -1.18 0.10
C LEU A 79 -11.55 -0.64 -1.29
N ARG A 80 -11.23 0.64 -1.55
CA ARG A 80 -11.40 1.24 -2.88
C ARG A 80 -10.50 0.55 -3.92
N SER A 81 -9.23 0.35 -3.60
CA SER A 81 -8.27 -0.27 -4.52
C SER A 81 -8.59 -1.73 -4.82
N ALA A 82 -8.98 -2.51 -3.81
CA ALA A 82 -9.37 -3.92 -3.96
C ALA A 82 -10.61 -4.07 -4.84
N VAL A 83 -11.61 -3.21 -4.70
CA VAL A 83 -12.80 -3.20 -5.57
C VAL A 83 -12.42 -2.87 -7.01
N ASN A 84 -11.52 -1.91 -7.22
CA ASN A 84 -11.01 -1.58 -8.56
C ASN A 84 -10.26 -2.76 -9.20
N GLU A 85 -9.50 -3.51 -8.40
CA GLU A 85 -8.73 -4.67 -8.87
C GLU A 85 -9.63 -5.86 -9.21
N ILE A 86 -10.68 -6.13 -8.41
CA ILE A 86 -11.70 -7.14 -8.69
C ILE A 86 -12.50 -6.79 -9.96
N GLY A 87 -12.73 -5.50 -10.21
CA GLY A 87 -13.40 -5.01 -11.42
C GLY A 87 -12.56 -5.13 -12.71
N LYS A 88 -11.22 -5.19 -12.60
CA LYS A 88 -10.31 -5.48 -13.72
C LYS A 88 -10.24 -6.98 -13.96
N SER A 89 -11.38 -7.55 -14.32
CA SER A 89 -11.49 -8.94 -14.68
C SER A 89 -10.65 -9.25 -15.94
N ASN A 90 -9.58 -10.03 -15.73
CA ASN A 90 -8.67 -10.61 -16.72
C ASN A 90 -9.33 -11.54 -17.77
N ILE A 91 -10.66 -11.51 -17.94
CA ILE A 91 -11.39 -12.36 -18.89
C ILE A 91 -11.06 -12.03 -20.36
N LEU A 92 -10.54 -10.83 -20.66
CA LEU A 92 -10.20 -10.41 -22.02
C LEU A 92 -8.77 -10.75 -22.47
N ASN A 93 -7.86 -11.11 -21.54
CA ASN A 93 -6.43 -11.27 -21.85
C ASN A 93 -6.09 -12.53 -22.67
N PHE A 94 -7.03 -13.48 -22.84
CA PHE A 94 -6.79 -14.68 -23.65
C PHE A 94 -6.90 -14.41 -25.17
N LEU A 95 -7.49 -13.29 -25.58
CA LEU A 95 -7.62 -12.90 -27.00
C LEU A 95 -6.46 -12.03 -27.53
N SER A 96 -5.67 -11.38 -26.66
CA SER A 96 -4.67 -10.38 -27.06
C SER A 96 -3.25 -10.92 -27.33
N LYS A 97 -3.05 -12.24 -27.45
CA LYS A 97 -1.69 -12.78 -27.72
C LYS A 97 -1.13 -12.34 -29.09
N SER A 98 -1.99 -12.06 -30.08
CA SER A 98 -1.58 -11.48 -31.37
C SER A 98 -1.33 -9.96 -31.29
N GLU A 99 -2.13 -9.22 -30.52
CA GLU A 99 -1.96 -7.77 -30.30
C GLU A 99 -0.66 -7.43 -29.55
N ASN A 100 -0.26 -8.26 -28.59
CA ASN A 100 0.94 -8.02 -27.79
C ASN A 100 2.22 -7.95 -28.63
N LEU A 101 2.34 -8.77 -29.67
CA LEU A 101 3.49 -8.73 -30.59
C LEU A 101 3.51 -7.41 -31.38
N THR A 102 2.34 -6.92 -31.80
CA THR A 102 2.22 -5.67 -32.55
C THR A 102 2.52 -4.44 -31.68
N VAL A 103 2.24 -4.50 -30.37
CA VAL A 103 2.55 -3.42 -29.43
C VAL A 103 4.06 -3.28 -29.20
N ILE A 104 4.78 -4.41 -29.08
CA ILE A 104 6.23 -4.39 -28.89
C ILE A 104 6.93 -3.74 -30.10
N ASP A 105 6.53 -4.10 -31.32
CA ASP A 105 7.11 -3.53 -32.54
C ASP A 105 6.93 -2.00 -32.61
N LYS A 106 5.75 -1.50 -32.23
CA LYS A 106 5.46 -0.07 -32.15
C LYS A 106 6.31 0.65 -31.10
N LEU A 107 6.50 0.04 -29.92
CA LEU A 107 7.37 0.58 -28.88
C LEU A 107 8.82 0.68 -29.37
N VAL A 108 9.35 -0.37 -29.99
CA VAL A 108 10.72 -0.38 -30.52
C VAL A 108 10.90 0.74 -31.55
N LYS A 109 10.00 0.85 -32.54
CA LYS A 109 10.10 1.91 -33.55
C LYS A 109 10.01 3.31 -32.97
N ALA A 110 9.10 3.55 -32.03
CA ALA A 110 8.98 4.84 -31.35
C ALA A 110 10.26 5.21 -30.59
N THR A 111 10.84 4.25 -29.84
CA THR A 111 12.10 4.49 -29.13
C THR A 111 13.28 4.74 -30.07
N MET A 112 13.34 4.08 -31.24
CA MET A 112 14.34 4.37 -32.26
C MET A 112 14.21 5.80 -32.79
N GLN A 113 13.00 6.26 -33.09
CA GLN A 113 12.76 7.65 -33.52
C GLN A 113 13.16 8.67 -32.46
N LEU A 114 12.82 8.42 -31.18
CA LEU A 114 13.20 9.29 -30.07
C LEU A 114 14.73 9.35 -29.90
N LYS A 115 15.41 8.20 -30.03
CA LYS A 115 16.87 8.11 -30.01
C LYS A 115 17.51 8.89 -31.16
N ASP A 116 16.98 8.77 -32.38
CA ASP A 116 17.50 9.51 -33.56
C ASP A 116 17.30 11.03 -33.41
N ARG A 117 16.28 11.47 -32.66
CA ARG A 117 16.05 12.88 -32.31
C ARG A 117 16.81 13.36 -31.07
N GLY A 118 17.48 12.47 -30.35
CA GLY A 118 18.18 12.82 -29.10
C GLY A 118 17.26 13.13 -27.92
N VAL A 119 16.02 12.63 -27.94
CA VAL A 119 15.01 12.89 -26.90
C VAL A 119 15.04 11.78 -25.83
N GLY A 120 15.10 12.17 -24.55
CA GLY A 120 15.00 11.24 -23.42
C GLY A 120 13.55 10.87 -23.11
N ALA A 121 13.27 9.58 -22.93
CA ALA A 121 11.94 9.08 -22.62
C ALA A 121 11.97 8.01 -21.51
N ILE A 122 10.93 8.01 -20.67
CA ILE A 122 10.72 6.99 -19.63
C ILE A 122 9.37 6.35 -19.90
N ILE A 123 9.38 5.05 -20.20
CA ILE A 123 8.20 4.26 -20.51
C ILE A 123 8.10 3.12 -19.50
N VAL A 124 6.99 3.05 -18.77
CA VAL A 124 6.73 2.03 -17.75
C VAL A 124 5.71 1.03 -18.30
N ILE A 125 6.07 -0.25 -18.36
CA ILE A 125 5.19 -1.33 -18.81
C ILE A 125 4.75 -2.15 -17.59
N THR A 126 3.46 -2.11 -17.27
CA THR A 126 2.89 -2.81 -16.12
C THR A 126 2.42 -4.20 -16.54
N LYS A 127 2.75 -5.24 -15.76
CA LYS A 127 2.29 -6.61 -16.02
C LYS A 127 1.08 -6.98 -15.17
N ASN A 128 1.29 -7.21 -13.88
CA ASN A 128 0.24 -7.65 -12.95
C ASN A 128 -0.09 -6.60 -11.87
N ASN A 129 0.80 -5.65 -11.61
CA ASN A 129 0.59 -4.64 -10.58
C ASN A 129 0.08 -3.36 -11.25
N VAL A 130 -1.09 -2.90 -10.81
CA VAL A 130 -1.61 -1.58 -11.18
C VAL A 130 -0.83 -0.54 -10.38
N LEU A 131 -0.11 0.37 -11.05
CA LEU A 131 0.58 1.48 -10.38
C LEU A 131 -0.39 2.63 -10.13
N SER A 132 -1.49 2.37 -9.42
CA SER A 132 -2.59 3.30 -9.19
C SER A 132 -2.11 4.66 -8.65
N HIS A 133 -1.18 4.66 -7.71
CA HIS A 133 -0.62 5.90 -7.16
C HIS A 133 0.22 6.73 -8.13
N ILE A 134 0.85 6.12 -9.13
CA ILE A 134 1.60 6.85 -10.17
C ILE A 134 0.66 7.30 -11.30
N GLU A 135 -0.34 6.48 -11.64
CA GLU A 135 -1.38 6.84 -12.60
C GLU A 135 -2.18 8.07 -12.14
N GLU A 136 -2.45 8.20 -10.84
CA GLU A 136 -3.21 9.31 -10.25
C GLU A 136 -2.50 10.68 -10.35
N THR A 137 -1.17 10.72 -10.45
CA THR A 137 -0.42 11.99 -10.60
C THR A 137 -0.25 12.41 -12.06
N GLY A 138 -0.54 11.51 -13.00
CA GLY A 138 -0.42 11.75 -14.44
C GLY A 138 -1.71 12.24 -15.11
N THR A 139 -1.66 12.40 -16.42
CA THR A 139 -2.84 12.65 -17.26
C THR A 139 -3.28 11.34 -17.90
N LYS A 140 -4.54 10.92 -17.66
CA LYS A 140 -5.12 9.74 -18.30
C LYS A 140 -5.38 10.02 -19.78
N LEU A 141 -4.82 9.17 -20.63
CA LEU A 141 -4.92 9.31 -22.09
C LEU A 141 -5.82 8.25 -22.74
N ASP A 142 -6.09 7.13 -22.05
CA ASP A 142 -6.97 6.01 -22.46
C ASP A 142 -6.92 5.72 -23.98
N SER A 143 -5.71 5.59 -24.52
CA SER A 143 -5.45 5.51 -25.96
C SER A 143 -4.77 4.20 -26.37
N ALA A 144 -5.04 3.76 -27.59
CA ALA A 144 -4.27 2.67 -28.21
C ALA A 144 -2.82 3.10 -28.48
N ILE A 145 -1.88 2.16 -28.31
CA ILE A 145 -0.45 2.45 -28.53
C ILE A 145 -0.18 2.63 -30.03
N SER A 146 0.46 3.75 -30.38
CA SER A 146 0.98 4.06 -31.71
C SER A 146 2.36 4.73 -31.62
N GLU A 147 3.14 4.62 -32.69
CA GLU A 147 4.48 5.22 -32.78
C GLU A 147 4.41 6.75 -32.64
N ASP A 148 3.48 7.37 -33.37
CA ASP A 148 3.27 8.82 -33.39
C ASP A 148 2.85 9.37 -32.03
N LEU A 149 1.99 8.63 -31.31
CA LEU A 149 1.53 9.04 -29.99
C LEU A 149 2.70 9.10 -29.01
N ILE A 150 3.53 8.05 -28.96
CA ILE A 150 4.70 8.02 -28.08
C ILE A 150 5.66 9.15 -28.44
N SER A 151 5.92 9.36 -29.73
CA SER A 151 6.79 10.43 -30.22
C SER A 151 6.29 11.81 -29.78
N THR A 152 4.97 12.03 -29.81
CA THR A 152 4.31 13.30 -29.43
C THR A 152 4.27 13.54 -27.92
N ILE A 153 4.21 12.48 -27.09
CA ILE A 153 4.21 12.64 -25.63
C ILE A 153 5.57 13.17 -25.14
N PHE A 154 6.67 12.79 -25.80
CA PHE A 154 8.03 13.14 -25.38
C PHE A 154 8.67 14.28 -26.18
N THR A 155 8.06 14.75 -27.27
CA THR A 155 8.55 15.88 -28.10
C THR A 155 7.62 17.07 -27.94
#